data_AF-A0A2H9LQK0-F1
#
_entry.id   AF-A0A2H9LQK0-F1
#
_cell.length_a   1.000
_cell.length_b   1.000
_cell.length_c   1.000
_cell.angle_alpha   90.00
_cell.angle_beta   90.00
_cell.angle_gamma   90.00
#
_symmetry.space_group_name_H-M   'P 1'
#
loop_
_entity.id
_entity.type
_entity.pdbx_description
1 polymer ?
#
loop_
_entity_poly.entity_id
_entity_poly.type
_entity_poly.pdbx_seq_one_letter_code
_entity_poly.pdbx_strand_id
1 'polypeptide(L)'
;EARLAARTIVSSPLVKTAVYGSDPNWGRIIAAVGRSGAEVVESKIDLYLGDICVVKGGRPLPFDKEGVVEVLRGSEVSIGLNLNLGTAPATAWGCDLS
;
A
#
# COMPACT_ATOMS: atom_id res chain seq x y z
N GLU A 1 -2.22 13.97 7.57
CA GLU A 1 -1.85 13.37 6.27
C GLU A 1 -1.29 11.94 6.41
N ALA A 2 0.01 11.75 6.63
CA ALA A 2 0.63 10.40 6.61
C ALA A 2 -0.06 9.39 7.55
N ARG A 3 -0.41 9.79 8.78
CA ARG A 3 -1.12 8.92 9.74
C ARG A 3 -2.52 8.53 9.26
N LEU A 4 -3.23 9.42 8.55
CA LEU A 4 -4.56 9.13 8.00
C LEU A 4 -4.44 8.07 6.89
N ALA A 5 -3.54 8.29 5.93
CA ALA A 5 -3.28 7.32 4.85
C ALA A 5 -2.88 5.94 5.40
N ALA A 6 -1.89 5.90 6.30
CA ALA A 6 -1.42 4.63 6.88
C ALA A 6 -2.53 3.88 7.62
N ARG A 7 -3.30 4.56 8.49
CA ARG A 7 -4.41 3.94 9.21
C ARG A 7 -5.50 3.44 8.29
N THR A 8 -5.87 4.21 7.26
CA THR A 8 -6.93 3.81 6.32
C THR A 8 -6.53 2.62 5.46
N ILE A 9 -5.25 2.50 5.09
CA ILE A 9 -4.73 1.29 4.40
C ILE A 9 -4.91 0.07 5.27
N VAL A 10 -4.36 0.06 6.50
CA VAL A 10 -4.37 -1.12 7.37
C VAL A 10 -5.76 -1.47 7.90
N SER A 11 -6.70 -0.51 7.94
CA SER A 11 -8.09 -0.75 8.33
C SER A 11 -9.00 -1.14 7.16
N SER A 12 -8.50 -1.17 5.92
CA SER A 12 -9.33 -1.45 4.74
C SER A 12 -9.62 -2.96 4.61
N PRO A 13 -10.89 -3.41 4.66
CA PRO A 13 -11.22 -4.84 4.51
C PRO A 13 -10.72 -5.44 3.20
N LEU A 14 -10.73 -4.66 2.11
CA LEU A 14 -10.23 -5.11 0.81
C LEU A 14 -8.71 -5.31 0.81
N VAL A 15 -7.96 -4.43 1.48
CA VAL A 15 -6.51 -4.60 1.63
C VAL A 15 -6.23 -5.83 2.50
N LYS A 16 -6.91 -5.94 3.65
CA LYS A 16 -6.74 -7.07 4.58
C LYS A 16 -7.03 -8.43 3.94
N THR A 17 -8.07 -8.52 3.11
CA THR A 17 -8.39 -9.76 2.36
C THR A 17 -7.43 -10.03 1.20
N ALA A 18 -6.89 -9.00 0.56
CA ALA A 18 -5.84 -9.19 -0.46
C ALA A 18 -4.56 -9.73 0.17
N VAL A 19 -4.18 -9.22 1.35
CA VAL A 19 -3.06 -9.75 2.14
C VAL A 19 -3.31 -11.21 2.53
N TYR A 20 -4.49 -11.54 3.08
CA TYR A 20 -4.84 -12.92 3.43
C TYR A 20 -4.73 -13.89 2.23
N GLY A 21 -5.24 -13.47 1.06
CA GLY A 21 -5.19 -14.28 -0.16
C GLY A 21 -3.87 -14.26 -0.92
N SER A 22 -2.85 -13.56 -0.40
CA SER A 22 -1.60 -13.27 -1.12
C SER A 22 -1.82 -12.72 -2.53
N ASP A 23 -2.87 -11.91 -2.71
CA ASP A 23 -3.25 -11.29 -3.98
C ASP A 23 -2.50 -9.95 -4.14
N PRO A 24 -1.63 -9.78 -5.16
CA PRO A 24 -0.84 -8.56 -5.40
C PRO A 24 -1.69 -7.40 -5.95
N ASN A 25 -2.79 -7.10 -5.28
CA ASN A 25 -3.78 -6.13 -5.68
C ASN A 25 -3.49 -4.75 -5.09
N TRP A 26 -2.45 -4.11 -5.61
CA TRP A 26 -2.05 -2.76 -5.23
C TRP A 26 -3.14 -1.71 -5.48
N GLY A 27 -4.09 -1.97 -6.40
CA GLY A 27 -5.22 -1.10 -6.67
C GLY A 27 -6.12 -0.89 -5.44
N ARG A 28 -6.29 -1.93 -4.60
CA ARG A 28 -7.03 -1.81 -3.33
C ARG A 28 -6.32 -0.90 -2.33
N ILE A 29 -5.00 -0.82 -2.37
CA ILE A 29 -4.19 0.07 -1.52
C ILE A 29 -4.36 1.51 -1.99
N ILE A 30 -4.23 1.77 -3.29
CA ILE A 30 -4.44 3.11 -3.88
C ILE A 30 -5.86 3.61 -3.60
N ALA A 31 -6.88 2.76 -3.76
CA ALA A 31 -8.25 3.10 -3.44
C ALA A 31 -8.44 3.45 -1.95
N ALA A 32 -7.74 2.75 -1.04
CA ALA A 32 -7.77 3.06 0.39
C ALA A 32 -7.11 4.42 0.70
N VAL A 33 -6.00 4.75 0.03
CA VAL A 33 -5.33 6.05 0.14
C VAL A 33 -6.25 7.17 -0.35
N GLY A 34 -6.89 7.00 -1.50
CA GLY A 34 -7.81 8.00 -2.07
C GLY A 34 -8.98 8.36 -1.17
N ARG A 35 -9.46 7.41 -0.34
CA ARG A 35 -10.53 7.65 0.65
C ARG A 35 -10.02 7.97 2.07
N SER A 36 -8.72 8.17 2.25
CA SER A 36 -8.13 8.33 3.59
C SER A 36 -8.43 9.69 4.24
N GLY A 37 -8.91 10.65 3.47
CA GLY A 37 -9.04 12.05 3.89
C GLY A 37 -7.70 12.79 3.96
N ALA A 38 -6.60 12.14 3.57
CA ALA A 38 -5.33 12.83 3.35
C ALA A 38 -5.34 13.58 2.00
N GLU A 39 -4.52 14.62 1.89
CA GLU A 39 -4.19 15.24 0.60
C GLU A 39 -3.40 14.23 -0.24
N VAL A 40 -3.87 14.01 -1.47
CA VAL A 40 -3.32 13.02 -2.40
C VAL A 40 -3.26 13.64 -3.78
N VAL A 41 -2.09 13.57 -4.42
CA VAL A 41 -1.91 13.90 -5.83
C VAL A 41 -1.52 12.61 -6.54
N GLU A 42 -2.44 12.03 -7.31
CA GLU A 42 -2.29 10.70 -7.91
C GLU A 42 -0.98 10.54 -8.67
N SER A 43 -0.61 11.52 -9.51
CA SER A 43 0.62 11.53 -10.31
C SER A 43 1.93 11.62 -9.51
N LYS A 44 1.85 11.76 -8.19
CA LYS A 44 3.00 11.80 -7.28
C LYS A 44 3.11 10.55 -6.40
N ILE A 45 2.12 9.66 -6.40
CA ILE A 45 2.13 8.50 -5.50
C ILE A 45 3.20 7.50 -5.92
N ASP A 46 4.00 7.06 -4.95
CA ASP A 46 4.81 5.85 -5.08
C ASP A 46 4.33 4.81 -4.06
N LEU A 47 4.23 3.55 -4.50
CA LEU A 47 3.80 2.43 -3.67
C LEU A 47 4.78 1.27 -3.78
N TYR A 48 5.10 0.68 -2.63
CA TYR A 48 6.03 -0.41 -2.46
C TYR A 48 5.36 -1.54 -1.67
N LEU A 49 5.60 -2.78 -2.10
CA LEU A 49 5.25 -4.00 -1.37
C LEU A 49 6.56 -4.70 -1.02
N GLY A 50 6.92 -4.72 0.27
CA GLY A 50 8.29 -4.98 0.70
C GLY A 50 9.23 -3.97 0.04
N ASP A 51 10.28 -4.46 -0.62
CA ASP A 51 11.24 -3.64 -1.36
C ASP A 51 10.86 -3.43 -2.84
N ILE A 52 9.71 -3.97 -3.28
CA ILE A 52 9.30 -3.95 -4.69
C ILE A 52 8.43 -2.72 -4.97
N CYS A 53 8.90 -1.83 -5.84
CA CYS A 53 8.12 -0.69 -6.30
C CYS A 53 7.08 -1.12 -7.34
N VAL A 54 5.79 -1.00 -7.01
CA VAL A 54 4.66 -1.41 -7.88
C VAL A 54 3.99 -0.23 -8.57
N VAL A 55 4.06 0.96 -7.97
CA VAL A 55 3.57 2.22 -8.55
C VAL A 55 4.63 3.29 -8.36
N LYS A 56 4.92 4.06 -9.41
CA LYS A 56 5.83 5.20 -9.38
C LYS A 56 5.21 6.39 -10.11
N GLY A 57 5.15 7.55 -9.47
CA GLY A 57 4.52 8.75 -10.04
C GLY A 57 3.07 8.52 -10.50
N GLY A 58 2.31 7.75 -9.73
CA GLY A 58 0.93 7.39 -10.03
C GLY A 58 0.72 6.39 -11.16
N ARG A 59 1.81 5.85 -11.76
CA ARG A 59 1.73 4.89 -12.85
C ARG A 59 2.18 3.50 -12.40
N PRO A 60 1.49 2.42 -12.79
CA PRO A 60 1.95 1.08 -12.51
C PRO A 60 3.27 0.83 -13.25
N LEU A 61 4.22 0.19 -12.57
CA LEU A 61 5.44 -0.30 -13.19
C LEU A 61 5.29 -1.79 -13.50
N PRO A 62 6.01 -2.32 -14.50
CA PRO A 62 6.30 -3.74 -14.55
C PRO A 62 7.02 -4.14 -13.26
N PHE A 63 6.49 -5.11 -12.52
CA PHE A 63 7.09 -5.63 -11.30
C PHE A 63 7.09 -7.15 -11.32
N ASP A 64 7.99 -7.74 -10.53
CA ASP A 64 8.03 -9.18 -10.31
C ASP A 64 6.83 -9.62 -9.48
N LYS A 65 5.85 -10.21 -10.15
CA LYS A 65 4.61 -10.66 -9.50
C LYS A 65 4.87 -11.81 -8.52
N GLU A 66 5.79 -12.70 -8.84
CA GLU A 66 6.15 -13.83 -7.98
C GLU A 66 6.84 -13.33 -6.72
N GLY A 67 7.79 -12.40 -6.87
CA GLY A 67 8.41 -11.70 -5.74
C GLY A 67 7.41 -11.00 -4.84
N VAL A 68 6.40 -10.29 -5.39
CA VAL A 68 5.35 -9.65 -4.58
C VAL A 68 4.50 -10.70 -3.85
N VAL A 69 4.16 -11.81 -4.49
CA VAL A 69 3.39 -12.89 -3.84
C VAL A 69 4.18 -13.47 -2.66
N GLU A 70 5.50 -13.66 -2.80
CA GLU A 70 6.35 -14.11 -1.70
C GLU A 70 6.39 -13.10 -0.55
N VAL A 71 6.44 -11.79 -0.83
CA VAL A 71 6.28 -10.75 0.19
C VAL A 71 4.94 -10.90 0.93
N LEU A 72 3.85 -11.13 0.19
CA LEU A 72 2.51 -11.25 0.78
C LEU A 72 2.28 -12.56 1.55
N ARG A 73 3.05 -13.62 1.26
CA ARG A 73 3.05 -14.89 1.99
C ARG A 73 3.85 -14.83 3.30
N GLY A 74 4.69 -13.80 3.46
CA GLY A 74 5.47 -13.60 4.67
C GLY A 74 4.60 -13.44 5.92
N SER A 75 5.16 -13.76 7.08
CA SER A 75 4.50 -13.53 8.38
C SER A 75 4.27 -12.05 8.68
N GLU A 76 5.03 -11.17 8.04
CA GLU A 76 4.88 -9.72 8.09
C GLU A 76 4.88 -9.15 6.67
N VAL A 77 3.87 -8.34 6.35
CA VAL A 77 3.73 -7.70 5.04
C VAL A 77 3.97 -6.21 5.17
N SER A 78 5.05 -5.73 4.57
CA SER A 78 5.39 -4.31 4.54
C SER A 78 4.76 -3.61 3.35
N ILE A 79 4.02 -2.53 3.60
CA ILE A 79 3.44 -1.66 2.58
C ILE A 79 4.04 -0.25 2.75
N GLY A 80 4.83 0.19 1.78
CA GLY A 80 5.43 1.52 1.77
C GLY A 80 4.66 2.46 0.84
N LEU A 81 4.21 3.61 1.33
CA LEU A 81 3.52 4.62 0.54
C LEU A 81 4.20 5.98 0.69
N ASN A 82 4.65 6.56 -0.43
CA ASN A 82 5.09 7.95 -0.48
C ASN A 82 4.03 8.80 -1.17
N LEU A 83 3.47 9.78 -0.44
CA LEU A 83 2.58 10.79 -1.01
C LEU A 83 3.35 11.86 -1.81
N ASN A 84 4.65 12.04 -1.52
CA ASN A 84 5.51 13.03 -2.17
C ASN A 84 4.95 14.48 -2.11
N LEU A 85 4.29 14.80 -0.98
CA LEU A 85 3.76 16.13 -0.66
C LEU A 85 4.44 16.80 0.54
N GLY A 86 5.41 16.12 1.16
CA GLY A 86 6.12 16.59 2.35
C GLY A 86 7.05 15.51 2.90
N THR A 87 7.60 15.73 4.10
CA THR A 87 8.62 14.86 4.71
C THR A 87 8.14 14.09 5.94
N ALA A 88 6.90 14.31 6.39
CA ALA A 88 6.39 13.71 7.62
C ALA A 88 6.09 12.20 7.45
N PRO A 89 6.73 11.31 8.23
CA PRO A 89 6.44 9.89 8.20
C PRO A 89 5.31 9.51 9.17
N ALA A 90 4.66 8.39 8.90
CA ALA A 90 3.80 7.70 9.86
C ALA A 90 3.72 6.21 9.55
N THR A 91 3.65 5.40 10.61
CA THR A 91 3.49 3.95 10.51
C THR A 91 2.23 3.53 11.24
N ALA A 92 1.47 2.60 10.67
CA ALA A 92 0.32 1.98 11.31
C ALA A 92 0.43 0.47 11.16
N TRP A 93 -0.09 -0.27 12.14
CA TRP A 93 -0.07 -1.72 12.18
C TRP A 93 -1.48 -2.27 12.08
N GLY A 94 -1.60 -3.44 11.48
CA GLY A 94 -2.83 -4.20 11.37
C GLY A 94 -2.52 -5.67 11.14
N CYS A 95 -3.55 -6.43 10.81
CA CYS A 95 -3.43 -7.81 10.37
C CYS A 95 -4.20 -7.98 9.06
N ASP A 96 -4.17 -9.17 8.50
CA ASP A 96 -5.07 -9.62 7.46
C ASP A 96 -6.52 -9.80 7.98
N LEU A 97 -7.42 -10.26 7.12
CA LEU A 97 -8.80 -10.60 7.49
C LEU A 97 -9.08 -12.04 7.05
N SER A 98 -9.01 -12.97 8.00
CA SER A 98 -9.27 -14.40 7.86
C SER A 98 -10.68 -14.78 8.32
#